data_AF-A0A8S2S6Z3-F1
#
_entry.id   AF-A0A8S2S6Z3-F1
#
_cell.length_a   1.000
_cell.length_b   1.000
_cell.length_c   1.000
_cell.angle_alpha   90.00
_cell.angle_beta   90.00
_cell.angle_gamma   90.00
#
_symmetry.space_group_name_H-M   'P 1'
#
loop_
_entity.id
_entity.type
_entity.pdbx_description
1 polymer ?
#
loop_
_entity_poly.entity_id
_entity_poly.type
_entity_poly.pdbx_seq_one_letter_code
_entity_poly.pdbx_strand_id
1 'polypeptide(L)' 'MEQLSDIPISFYNDATCFAVGEAMSIQHKAYQRILALTLGTGFGSTFIDQNEIIKNRCDVP' A
#
# COMPACT_ATOMS: atom_id res chain seq x y z
N MET A 1 -14.54 -19.75 20.46
CA MET A 1 -14.77 -18.48 19.72
C MET A 1 -13.43 -17.81 19.63
N GLU A 2 -12.91 -17.59 18.43
CA GLU A 2 -11.75 -16.69 18.27
C GLU A 2 -12.18 -15.29 18.73
N GLN A 3 -11.38 -14.70 19.61
CA GLN A 3 -11.62 -13.35 20.10
C GLN A 3 -11.06 -12.36 19.08
N LEU A 4 -11.69 -11.19 18.93
CA LEU A 4 -11.24 -10.18 17.96
C LEU A 4 -9.77 -9.75 18.16
N SER A 5 -9.26 -9.90 19.39
CA SER A 5 -7.86 -9.68 19.77
C SER A 5 -6.87 -10.62 19.09
N ASP A 6 -7.32 -11.77 18.60
CA ASP A 6 -6.48 -12.82 18.03
C ASP A 6 -6.33 -12.67 16.51
N ILE A 7 -7.08 -11.74 15.91
CA ILE A 7 -7.05 -11.45 14.48
C ILE A 7 -6.00 -10.37 14.21
N PRO A 8 -5.00 -10.61 13.33
CA PRO A 8 -4.01 -9.61 12.98
C PRO A 8 -4.65 -8.50 12.14
N ILE A 9 -4.92 -7.35 12.76
CA ILE A 9 -5.47 -6.15 12.10
C ILE A 9 -4.33 -5.15 11.90
N SER A 10 -4.18 -4.64 10.67
CA SER A 10 -3.23 -3.58 10.34
C SER A 10 -3.95 -2.32 9.87
N PHE A 11 -3.50 -1.15 10.32
CA PHE A 11 -4.04 0.14 9.92
C PHE A 11 -3.09 0.82 8.93
N TYR A 12 -3.67 1.33 7.84
CA TYR A 12 -2.97 2.01 6.76
C TYR A 12 -3.77 3.23 6.30
N ASN A 13 -3.09 4.20 5.68
CA ASN A 13 -3.77 5.35 5.06
C ASN A 13 -4.46 4.92 3.75
N ASP A 14 -5.28 5.82 3.21
CA ASP A 14 -6.03 5.63 1.97
C ASP A 14 -5.11 5.35 0.76
N ALA A 15 -4.00 6.09 0.61
CA ALA A 15 -3.05 5.89 -0.48
C ALA A 15 -2.40 4.50 -0.45
N THR A 16 -2.08 3.99 0.73
CA THR A 16 -1.51 2.65 0.90
C THR A 16 -2.55 1.58 0.58
N CYS A 17 -3.78 1.73 1.07
CA CYS A 17 -4.86 0.79 0.76
C CYS A 17 -5.17 0.76 -0.75
N PHE A 18 -5.18 1.92 -1.41
CA PHE A 18 -5.32 2.02 -2.86
C PHE A 18 -4.16 1.31 -3.58
N ALA A 19 -2.91 1.59 -3.19
CA ALA A 19 -1.73 0.97 -3.79
C ALA A 19 -1.76 -0.57 -3.71
N VAL A 20 -2.13 -1.12 -2.55
CA VAL A 20 -2.23 -2.57 -2.34
C VAL A 20 -3.33 -3.18 -3.23
N GLY A 21 -4.49 -2.54 -3.29
CA GLY A 21 -5.58 -2.98 -4.17
C GLY A 21 -5.14 -3.05 -5.63
N GLU A 22 -4.47 -2.01 -6.12
CA GLU A 22 -3.94 -1.95 -7.49
C GLU A 22 -2.83 -2.98 -7.72
N ALA A 23 -1.89 -3.15 -6.79
CA ALA A 23 -0.81 -4.14 -6.93
C ALA A 23 -1.33 -5.59 -7.00
N MET A 24 -2.46 -5.88 -6.36
CA MET A 24 -3.10 -7.20 -6.40
C MET A 24 -3.93 -7.43 -7.68
N SER A 25 -4.29 -6.37 -8.41
CA SER A 25 -5.03 -6.48 -9.66
C SER A 25 -4.24 -7.25 -10.71
N ILE A 26 -4.91 -8.20 -11.38
CA ILE A 26 -4.28 -9.06 -12.40
C ILE A 26 -3.64 -8.23 -13.51
N GLN A 27 -4.23 -7.08 -13.83
CA GLN A 27 -3.74 -6.17 -14.87
C GLN A 27 -2.41 -5.53 -14.52
N HIS A 28 -2.07 -5.47 -13.22
CA HIS A 28 -0.92 -4.76 -12.69
C HIS A 28 0.15 -5.67 -12.08
N LYS A 29 -0.05 -6.99 -12.03
CA LYS A 29 0.93 -7.97 -11.50
C LYS A 29 2.32 -7.95 -12.18
N ALA A 30 2.41 -7.39 -13.39
CA ALA A 30 3.68 -7.24 -14.09
C ALA A 30 4.51 -6.05 -13.58
N TYR A 31 3.89 -5.08 -12.88
CA TYR A 31 4.58 -3.90 -12.38
C TYR A 31 5.30 -4.21 -11.07
N GLN A 32 6.62 -4.20 -11.12
CA GLN A 32 7.46 -4.42 -9.94
C GLN A 32 7.57 -3.17 -9.07
N ARG A 33 7.41 -1.96 -9.63
CA ARG A 33 7.48 -0.69 -8.89
C ARG A 33 6.26 0.17 -9.16
N ILE A 34 5.61 0.63 -8.10
CA ILE A 34 4.37 1.42 -8.17
C ILE A 34 4.52 2.65 -7.26
N LEU A 35 4.12 3.81 -7.79
CA LEU A 35 3.85 5.02 -7.01
C LEU A 35 2.35 5.26 -7.05
N ALA A 36 1.71 5.20 -5.89
CA ALA A 36 0.32 5.56 -5.70
C ALA A 36 0.23 6.96 -5.09
N LEU A 37 -0.66 7.80 -5.65
CA LEU A 37 -0.93 9.16 -5.17
C LEU A 37 -2.44 9.33 -4.98
N THR A 38 -2.85 9.85 -3.83
CA THR A 38 -4.24 10.29 -3.60
C THR A 38 -4.27 11.81 -3.46
N LEU A 39 -5.12 12.45 -4.27
CA LEU A 39 -5.27 13.90 -4.32
C LEU A 39 -6.71 14.28 -3.93
N GLY A 40 -6.85 15.05 -2.85
CA GLY A 40 -8.12 15.55 -2.35
C GLY A 40 -7.93 16.90 -1.66
N THR A 41 -8.48 17.06 -0.45
CA THR A 41 -8.15 18.23 0.41
C THR A 41 -6.74 18.16 1.00
N GLY A 42 -6.12 16.98 0.97
CA GLY A 42 -4.72 16.75 1.30
C GLY A 42 -4.01 15.93 0.22
N PHE A 43 -2.78 15.51 0.53
CA PHE A 43 -1.92 14.69 -0.33
C PHE A 43 -1.49 13.42 0.40
N GLY A 44 -1.73 12.26 -0.22
CA GLY A 44 -1.24 10.96 0.25
C GLY A 44 -0.38 10.29 -0.82
N SER A 45 0.63 9.54 -0.40
CA SER A 45 1.45 8.74 -1.32
C SER A 45 1.85 7.40 -0.72
N THR A 46 2.14 6.43 -1.58
CA THR A 46 2.71 5.13 -1.19
C THR A 46 3.56 4.58 -2.32
N PHE A 47 4.70 4.01 -1.97
CA PHE A 47 5.58 3.31 -2.88
C PHE A 47 5.48 1.81 -2.63
N ILE A 48 5.38 1.02 -3.71
CA ILE A 48 5.49 -0.43 -3.67
C ILE A 48 6.68 -0.85 -4.54
N ASP A 49 7.50 -1.75 -4.02
CA ASP A 49 8.55 -2.43 -4.78
C ASP A 49 8.45 -3.93 -4.52
N GLN A 50 8.40 -4.73 -5.58
CA GLN A 50 8.28 -6.20 -5.52
C GLN A 50 7.13 -6.67 -4.60
N ASN A 51 5.95 -6.04 -4.72
CA ASN A 51 4.76 -6.28 -3.88
C ASN A 51 4.92 -5.95 -2.38
N GLU A 52 5.99 -5.26 -1.99
CA GLU A 52 6.18 -4.77 -0.63
C GLU A 52 5.94 -3.26 -0.53
N ILE A 53 5.23 -2.84 0.52
CA ILE A 53 5.04 -1.43 0.84
C ILE A 53 6.36 -0.88 1.39
N ILE A 54 6.89 0.15 0.73
CA ILE A 54 8.14 0.79 1.15
C ILE A 54 7.83 1.87 2.19
N LYS A 55 8.23 1.60 3.44
CA LYS A 55 8.03 2.52 4.58
C LYS A 55 9.25 3.40 4.84
N ASN A 56 10.46 2.85 4.67
CA ASN A 56 11.73 3.55 4.86
C ASN A 56 12.76 2.94 3.90
N ARG A 57 13.29 3.72 2.96
CA ARG A 57 14.38 3.32 2.07
C ARG A 57 15.20 4.54 1.69
N CYS A 58 16.50 4.39 1.54
CA CYS A 58 17.41 5.53 1.33
C CYS A 58 17.22 6.25 -0.02
N ASP A 59 16.61 5.59 -1.00
CA ASP A 59 16.33 6.09 -2.36
C ASP A 59 14.85 6.45 -2.57
N VAL A 60 14.01 6.38 -1.53
CA VAL A 60 12.59 6.75 -1.58
C VAL A 60 12.40 8.00 -0.71
N PRO A 61 11.80 9.08 -1.25
CA PRO A 61 11.63 10.36 -0.56
C PRO A 61 10.85 10.29 0.75
#